data_AF-A0A5E4Q320-F1
#
_entry.id   AF-A0A5E4Q320-F1
#
_cell.length_a   1.000
_cell.length_b   1.000
_cell.length_c   1.000
_cell.angle_alpha   90.00
_cell.angle_beta   90.00
_cell.angle_gamma   90.00
#
_symmetry.space_group_name_H-M   'P 1'
#
loop_
_entity.id
_entity.type
_entity.pdbx_description
1 polymer ?
#
loop_
_entity_poly.entity_id
_entity_poly.type
_entity_poly.pdbx_seq_one_letter_code
_entity_poly.pdbx_strand_id
1 'polypeptide(L)'
;MYSKTLQRRWAKLICRSLSSLEGQKLPTNSTSVDGIAPPPRIRRGPTDILQALAATVGVDPTASHYKYHDDPFLIPQSNYRKRAYALSAEAGRKAAAWIRDEHSSLFTTRQWDPPMKMTTPYFNADPRIDAFAPKPIYNDESKSANSWEVRSLLVQS
;
A
#
# COMPACT_ATOMS: atom_id res chain seq x y z
N MET A 1 -46.36 -30.95 2.94
CA MET A 1 -45.11 -31.70 3.20
C MET A 1 -44.02 -31.00 2.39
N TYR A 2 -43.07 -30.22 2.91
CA TYR A 2 -42.25 -30.33 4.11
C TYR A 2 -41.98 -28.93 4.69
N SER A 3 -41.99 -28.83 6.02
CA SER A 3 -41.58 -27.67 6.80
C SER A 3 -40.18 -27.94 7.37
N LYS A 4 -39.27 -26.97 7.30
CA LYS A 4 -38.01 -27.00 8.05
C LYS A 4 -38.03 -25.89 9.08
N THR A 5 -38.29 -26.27 10.32
CA THR A 5 -38.23 -25.44 11.52
C THR A 5 -36.77 -25.11 11.84
N LEU A 6 -36.38 -23.84 11.76
CA LEU A 6 -35.11 -23.36 12.31
C LEU A 6 -35.29 -23.10 13.80
N GLN A 7 -34.82 -24.05 14.62
CA GLN A 7 -34.71 -23.88 16.06
C GLN A 7 -33.67 -22.78 16.37
N ARG A 8 -34.16 -21.62 16.83
CA ARG A 8 -33.37 -20.60 17.53
C ARG A 8 -32.81 -21.21 18.83
N ARG A 9 -31.53 -21.57 18.82
CA ARG A 9 -30.79 -21.91 20.04
C ARG A 9 -30.12 -20.66 20.58
N TRP A 10 -30.65 -20.14 21.68
CA TRP A 10 -29.98 -19.11 22.47
C TRP A 10 -28.88 -19.80 23.27
N ALA A 11 -27.64 -19.73 22.77
CA ALA A 11 -26.48 -20.17 23.52
C ALA A 11 -26.11 -19.09 24.54
N LYS A 12 -26.10 -19.52 25.81
CA LYS A 12 -25.88 -18.73 27.00
C LYS A 12 -24.44 -18.22 27.07
N LEU A 13 -24.32 -17.06 27.72
CA LEU A 13 -23.11 -16.48 28.29
C LEU A 13 -22.01 -17.50 28.64
N ILE A 14 -20.83 -17.30 28.06
CA ILE A 14 -19.57 -17.64 28.69
C ILE A 14 -18.74 -16.36 28.63
N CYS A 15 -18.70 -15.63 29.75
CA CYS A 15 -17.66 -14.66 30.03
C CYS A 15 -16.33 -15.42 29.98
N ARG A 16 -15.64 -15.37 28.84
CA ARG A 16 -14.23 -15.78 28.79
C ARG A 16 -13.45 -14.74 29.57
N SER A 17 -12.73 -15.25 30.56
CA SER A 17 -11.85 -14.58 31.50
C SER A 17 -11.17 -13.35 30.92
N LEU A 18 -11.09 -12.30 31.74
CA LEU A 18 -10.02 -11.31 31.67
C LEU A 18 -8.70 -12.06 31.47
N SER A 19 -8.20 -12.11 30.25
CA SER A 19 -6.78 -12.30 30.04
C SER A 19 -6.15 -11.04 30.61
N SER A 20 -5.57 -11.20 31.80
CA SER A 20 -4.58 -10.29 32.36
C SER A 20 -3.73 -9.80 31.21
N LEU A 21 -3.75 -8.49 30.95
CA LEU A 21 -2.73 -7.84 30.14
C LEU A 21 -1.45 -7.98 30.95
N GLU A 22 -0.80 -9.12 30.78
CA GLU A 22 0.54 -9.36 31.26
C GLU A 22 1.39 -8.33 30.54
N GLY A 23 1.68 -7.25 31.26
CA GLY A 23 2.45 -6.12 30.78
C GLY A 23 3.71 -6.68 30.13
N GLN A 24 3.94 -6.31 28.88
CA GLN A 24 5.12 -6.75 28.16
C GLN A 24 6.36 -6.40 28.99
N LYS A 25 6.97 -7.41 29.60
CA LYS A 25 8.22 -7.29 30.32
C LYS A 25 9.30 -6.97 29.29
N LEU A 26 9.67 -5.70 29.21
CA LEU A 26 10.74 -5.22 28.34
C LEU A 26 12.07 -5.85 28.78
N PRO A 27 12.92 -6.32 27.85
CA PRO A 27 14.28 -6.71 28.18
C PRO A 27 15.08 -5.45 28.56
N THR A 28 15.23 -5.22 29.86
CA THR A 28 16.08 -4.17 30.43
C THR A 28 17.53 -4.64 30.41
N ASN A 29 18.24 -4.37 29.32
CA ASN A 29 19.70 -4.51 29.27
C ASN A 29 20.31 -3.16 28.88
N SER A 30 20.28 -2.21 29.82
CA SER A 30 21.09 -1.00 29.78
C SER A 30 21.41 -0.58 31.21
N THR A 31 22.64 -0.85 31.63
CA THR A 31 23.23 -0.38 32.89
C THR A 31 23.32 1.14 32.84
N SER A 32 22.41 1.84 33.50
CA SER A 32 22.49 3.29 33.71
C SER A 32 23.28 3.58 34.98
N VAL A 33 24.24 4.50 34.88
CA VAL A 33 25.14 4.87 35.99
C VAL A 33 24.43 5.57 37.16
N ASP A 34 23.23 6.13 36.92
CA ASP A 34 22.41 6.85 37.90
C ASP A 34 21.06 6.16 38.20
N GLY A 35 20.87 4.89 37.79
CA GLY A 35 19.63 4.13 38.03
C GLY A 35 18.40 4.57 37.19
N ILE A 36 18.52 5.61 36.37
CA ILE A 36 17.48 6.06 35.44
C ILE A 36 17.77 5.49 34.04
N ALA A 37 17.02 4.48 33.62
CA ALA A 37 17.16 3.89 32.28
C ALA A 37 16.10 4.48 31.31
N PRO A 38 16.50 5.01 30.13
CA PRO A 38 15.54 5.44 29.11
C PRO A 38 14.67 4.29 28.60
N PRO A 39 13.40 4.55 28.22
CA PRO A 39 12.54 3.52 27.67
C PRO A 39 13.06 3.03 26.31
N PRO A 40 12.90 1.74 25.99
CA PRO A 40 13.33 1.20 24.71
C PRO A 40 12.49 1.74 23.55
N ARG A 41 13.14 1.96 22.40
CA ARG A 41 12.48 2.41 21.18
C ARG A 41 11.51 1.35 20.65
N ILE A 42 10.26 1.75 20.44
CA ILE A 42 9.27 0.94 19.73
C ILE A 42 9.59 0.96 18.24
N ARG A 43 9.82 -0.22 17.64
CA ARG A 43 9.99 -0.38 16.19
C ARG A 43 8.60 -0.37 15.54
N ARG A 44 8.45 0.38 14.45
CA ARG A 44 7.22 0.46 13.64
C ARG A 44 7.57 0.28 12.17
N GLY A 45 6.71 -0.38 11.42
CA GLY A 45 6.71 -0.38 9.97
C GLY A 45 6.29 0.98 9.38
N PRO A 46 6.53 1.21 8.08
CA PRO A 46 6.17 2.47 7.43
C PRO A 46 4.65 2.72 7.38
N THR A 47 3.83 1.67 7.47
CA THR A 47 2.35 1.74 7.36
C THR A 47 1.61 1.52 8.68
N ASP A 48 2.30 1.25 9.79
CA ASP A 48 1.67 0.81 11.05
C ASP A 48 0.70 1.85 11.62
N ILE A 49 1.05 3.13 11.52
CA ILE A 49 0.21 4.24 11.99
C ILE A 49 -1.06 4.33 11.14
N LEU A 50 -0.94 4.18 9.82
CA LEU A 50 -2.09 4.20 8.91
C LEU A 50 -3.03 3.02 9.19
N GLN A 51 -2.48 1.84 9.45
CA GLN A 51 -3.27 0.67 9.82
C GLN A 51 -3.99 0.86 11.17
N ALA A 52 -3.30 1.45 12.16
CA ALA A 52 -3.91 1.76 13.45
C ALA A 52 -5.08 2.75 13.32
N LEU A 53 -4.92 3.79 12.50
CA LEU A 53 -5.99 4.76 12.23
C LEU A 53 -7.15 4.13 11.44
N ALA A 54 -6.86 3.33 10.42
CA ALA A 54 -7.89 2.62 9.65
C ALA A 54 -8.73 1.69 10.54
N ALA A 55 -8.13 1.07 11.55
CA ALA A 55 -8.83 0.21 12.51
C ALA A 55 -9.81 0.96 13.43
N THR A 56 -9.66 2.28 13.59
CA THR A 56 -10.57 3.10 14.40
C THR A 56 -11.86 3.49 13.67
N VAL A 57 -11.93 3.30 12.35
CA VAL A 57 -13.05 3.76 11.51
C VAL A 57 -13.80 2.55 10.93
N GLY A 58 -15.14 2.54 11.08
CA GLY A 58 -16.01 1.51 10.51
C GLY A 58 -16.51 1.82 9.10
N VAL A 59 -17.16 0.84 8.46
CA VAL A 59 -17.81 1.05 7.16
C VAL A 59 -19.14 1.78 7.34
N ASP A 60 -19.34 2.87 6.63
CA ASP A 60 -20.61 3.60 6.58
C ASP A 60 -21.59 2.92 5.61
N PRO A 61 -22.78 2.46 6.06
CA PRO A 61 -23.78 1.84 5.19
C PRO A 61 -24.53 2.84 4.31
N THR A 62 -24.47 4.14 4.61
CA THR A 62 -25.18 5.19 3.86
C THR A 62 -24.34 5.73 2.71
N ALA A 63 -23.02 5.70 2.83
CA ALA A 63 -22.10 6.12 1.79
C ALA A 63 -21.97 5.09 0.66
N SER A 64 -21.70 5.60 -0.53
CA SER A 64 -21.25 4.77 -1.64
C SER A 64 -19.83 4.23 -1.36
N HIS A 65 -19.45 3.13 -2.01
CA HIS A 65 -18.10 2.58 -1.82
C HIS A 65 -17.04 3.54 -2.36
N TYR A 66 -15.99 3.81 -1.57
CA TYR A 66 -14.91 4.79 -1.84
C TYR A 66 -14.22 4.71 -3.21
N LYS A 67 -14.43 3.63 -3.97
CA LYS A 67 -13.82 3.44 -5.30
C LYS A 67 -14.53 4.25 -6.38
N TYR A 68 -15.71 4.77 -6.10
CA TYR A 68 -16.50 5.59 -7.01
C TYR A 68 -16.40 7.05 -6.59
N HIS A 69 -16.63 7.95 -7.54
CA HIS A 69 -16.76 9.37 -7.22
C HIS A 69 -18.01 9.61 -6.38
N ASP A 70 -17.93 10.51 -5.40
CA ASP A 70 -19.04 10.89 -4.52
C ASP A 70 -19.94 11.94 -5.19
N ASP A 71 -20.34 11.67 -6.43
CA ASP A 71 -21.26 12.48 -7.22
C ASP A 71 -22.50 11.63 -7.53
N PRO A 72 -23.73 12.11 -7.24
CA PRO A 72 -24.97 11.40 -7.56
C PRO A 72 -25.04 10.83 -8.98
N PHE A 73 -24.46 11.53 -9.97
CA PHE A 73 -24.47 11.06 -11.36
C PHE A 73 -23.47 9.92 -11.62
N LEU A 74 -22.34 9.91 -10.92
CA LEU A 74 -21.23 8.97 -11.15
C LEU A 74 -21.30 7.72 -10.26
N ILE A 75 -22.14 7.73 -9.21
CA ILE A 75 -22.32 6.57 -8.32
C ILE A 75 -23.13 5.46 -9.04
N PRO A 76 -22.56 4.25 -9.23
CA PRO A 76 -23.24 3.19 -9.96
C PRO A 76 -24.33 2.49 -9.12
N GLN A 77 -25.58 2.69 -9.52
CA GLN A 77 -26.76 2.16 -8.85
C GLN A 77 -27.03 0.65 -9.09
N SER A 78 -26.49 0.06 -10.16
CA SER A 78 -26.74 -1.35 -10.52
C SER A 78 -25.44 -2.16 -10.67
N ASN A 79 -25.51 -3.47 -10.44
CA ASN A 79 -24.34 -4.35 -10.54
C ASN A 79 -23.72 -4.36 -11.96
N TYR A 80 -24.54 -4.23 -13.00
CA TYR A 80 -24.04 -4.08 -14.37
C TYR A 80 -23.20 -2.81 -14.51
N ARG A 81 -23.68 -1.67 -14.00
CA ARG A 81 -22.93 -0.39 -14.02
C ARG A 81 -21.65 -0.47 -13.19
N LYS A 82 -21.67 -1.15 -12.04
CA LYS A 82 -20.46 -1.39 -11.22
C LYS A 82 -19.36 -2.11 -12.01
N ARG A 83 -19.74 -3.14 -12.80
CA ARG A 83 -18.79 -3.87 -13.66
C ARG A 83 -18.28 -3.01 -14.81
N ALA A 84 -19.19 -2.31 -15.49
CA ALA A 84 -18.82 -1.42 -16.60
C ALA A 84 -17.86 -0.32 -16.13
N TYR A 85 -18.13 0.33 -14.98
CA TYR A 85 -17.25 1.34 -14.39
C TYR A 85 -15.85 0.79 -14.13
N ALA A 86 -15.75 -0.39 -13.52
CA ALA A 86 -14.47 -1.03 -13.25
C ALA A 86 -13.70 -1.34 -14.55
N LEU A 87 -14.38 -1.89 -15.57
CA LEU A 87 -13.75 -2.19 -16.87
C LEU A 87 -13.24 -0.92 -17.56
N SER A 88 -14.05 0.15 -17.57
CA SER A 88 -13.64 1.44 -18.16
C SER A 88 -12.45 2.05 -17.42
N ALA A 89 -12.41 1.99 -16.09
CA ALA A 89 -11.30 2.51 -15.30
C ALA A 89 -10.00 1.74 -15.54
N GLU A 90 -10.06 0.40 -15.61
CA GLU A 90 -8.90 -0.43 -15.96
C GLU A 90 -8.42 -0.19 -17.39
N ALA A 91 -9.35 -0.05 -18.34
CA ALA A 91 -9.02 0.25 -19.74
C ALA A 91 -8.33 1.61 -19.86
N GLY A 92 -8.82 2.64 -19.18
CA GLY A 92 -8.19 3.96 -19.12
C GLY A 92 -6.78 3.91 -18.52
N ARG A 93 -6.60 3.17 -17.42
CA ARG A 93 -5.26 2.97 -16.82
C ARG A 93 -4.28 2.29 -17.77
N LYS A 94 -4.72 1.27 -18.51
CA LYS A 94 -3.89 0.59 -19.52
C LYS A 94 -3.55 1.49 -20.70
N ALA A 95 -4.52 2.26 -21.20
CA ALA A 95 -4.30 3.22 -22.29
C ALA A 95 -3.30 4.31 -21.87
N ALA A 96 -3.45 4.87 -20.67
CA ALA A 96 -2.51 5.85 -20.14
C ALA A 96 -1.10 5.28 -19.96
N ALA A 97 -0.98 4.06 -19.44
CA ALA A 97 0.30 3.38 -19.33
C ALA A 97 0.95 3.14 -20.71
N TRP A 98 0.17 2.77 -21.72
CA TRP A 98 0.65 2.60 -23.09
C TRP A 98 1.16 3.93 -23.68
N ILE A 99 0.40 5.02 -23.55
CA ILE A 99 0.82 6.36 -24.03
C ILE A 99 2.13 6.80 -23.34
N ARG A 100 2.24 6.56 -22.03
CA ARG A 100 3.45 6.88 -21.27
C ARG A 100 4.66 6.08 -21.74
N ASP A 101 4.48 4.79 -22.03
CA ASP A 101 5.57 3.93 -22.49
C ASP A 101 5.99 4.32 -23.93
N GLU A 102 5.04 4.63 -24.82
CA GLU A 102 5.28 5.04 -26.21
C GLU A 102 5.97 6.43 -26.30
N HIS A 103 5.53 7.39 -25.48
CA HIS A 103 6.04 8.75 -25.46
C HIS A 103 6.80 9.07 -24.17
N SER A 104 7.67 8.15 -23.75
CA SER A 104 8.42 8.25 -22.49
C SER A 104 9.22 9.54 -22.32
N SER A 105 9.71 10.14 -23.42
CA SER A 105 10.45 11.40 -23.42
C SER A 105 9.66 12.58 -22.82
N LEU A 106 8.34 12.58 -22.95
CA LEU A 106 7.46 13.63 -22.43
C LEU A 106 7.32 13.58 -20.90
N PHE A 107 7.59 12.43 -20.28
CA PHE A 107 7.37 12.17 -18.86
C PHE A 107 8.65 12.24 -18.02
N THR A 108 9.69 12.93 -18.51
CA THR A 108 11.01 13.02 -17.86
C THR A 108 11.07 14.09 -16.77
N THR A 109 10.17 15.08 -16.80
CA THR A 109 10.20 16.23 -15.89
C THR A 109 9.77 15.85 -14.47
N ARG A 110 10.65 16.08 -13.48
CA ARG A 110 10.30 16.03 -12.05
C ARG A 110 9.88 17.43 -11.59
N GLN A 111 8.62 17.62 -11.21
CA GLN A 111 8.11 18.93 -10.77
C GLN A 111 8.70 19.39 -9.43
N TRP A 112 9.18 18.46 -8.61
CA TRP A 112 9.85 18.75 -7.34
C TRP A 112 11.30 18.27 -7.36
N ASP A 113 12.10 18.83 -8.25
CA ASP A 113 13.54 18.95 -8.01
C ASP A 113 13.78 20.39 -7.56
N PRO A 114 14.20 20.65 -6.31
CA PRO A 114 14.51 22.01 -5.90
C PRO A 114 15.61 22.55 -6.85
N PRO A 115 15.42 23.72 -7.48
CA PRO A 115 16.39 24.27 -8.44
C PRO A 115 17.76 24.60 -7.83
N MET A 116 17.86 24.55 -6.50
CA MET A 116 19.11 24.62 -5.76
C MET A 116 19.40 23.24 -5.17
N LYS A 117 20.62 22.74 -5.39
CA LYS A 117 21.21 21.59 -4.69
C LYS A 117 21.27 21.86 -3.18
N MET A 118 20.12 21.83 -2.50
CA MET A 118 20.09 21.86 -1.06
C MET A 118 20.35 20.41 -0.63
N THR A 119 21.55 20.17 -0.11
CA THR A 119 21.92 18.91 0.55
C THR A 119 21.16 18.81 1.88
N THR A 120 19.83 18.79 1.84
CA THR A 120 19.06 18.23 2.94
C THR A 120 19.24 16.71 2.88
N PRO A 121 19.35 16.00 4.02
CA PRO A 121 19.45 14.53 4.04
C PRO A 121 18.18 13.86 3.46
N TYR A 122 17.11 14.63 3.28
CA TYR A 122 15.89 14.27 2.56
C TYR A 122 15.91 14.90 1.15
N PHE A 123 16.90 14.51 0.35
CA PHE A 123 16.95 14.83 -1.08
C PHE A 123 15.90 13.95 -1.80
N ASN A 124 15.03 14.57 -2.61
CA ASN A 124 13.77 14.07 -3.18
C ASN A 124 12.58 14.06 -2.19
N ALA A 125 11.70 15.07 -2.22
CA ALA A 125 10.45 15.01 -1.42
C ALA A 125 9.48 13.95 -1.92
N ASP A 126 9.59 13.56 -3.19
CA ASP A 126 8.88 12.41 -3.73
C ASP A 126 9.87 11.29 -4.06
N PRO A 127 9.76 10.10 -3.41
CA PRO A 127 10.55 8.95 -3.81
C PRO A 127 10.25 8.63 -5.26
N ARG A 128 11.29 8.33 -6.05
CA ARG A 128 11.08 7.78 -7.39
C ARG A 128 10.37 6.44 -7.23
N ILE A 129 9.14 6.35 -7.74
CA ILE A 129 8.37 5.10 -7.70
C ILE A 129 8.69 4.34 -8.99
N ASP A 130 9.56 3.35 -8.90
CA ASP A 130 10.00 2.56 -10.07
C ASP A 130 8.83 1.87 -10.78
N ALA A 131 7.76 1.54 -10.06
CA ALA A 131 6.54 0.97 -10.65
C ALA A 131 5.86 1.89 -11.69
N PHE A 132 6.13 3.21 -11.63
CA PHE A 132 5.58 4.20 -12.56
C PHE A 132 6.59 4.70 -13.59
N ALA A 133 7.82 4.17 -13.60
CA ALA A 133 8.77 4.47 -14.67
C ALA A 133 8.28 3.86 -16.01
N PRO A 134 8.54 4.53 -17.15
CA PRO A 134 8.30 3.93 -18.46
C PRO A 134 9.15 2.66 -18.60
N LYS A 135 8.58 1.64 -19.23
CA LYS A 135 9.31 0.38 -19.45
C LYS A 135 10.47 0.62 -20.41
N PRO A 136 11.63 -0.04 -20.20
CA PRO A 136 12.73 0.04 -21.15
C PRO A 136 12.30 -0.54 -22.50
N ILE A 137 12.61 0.18 -23.59
CA ILE A 137 12.37 -0.29 -24.95
C ILE A 137 13.37 -1.41 -25.24
N TYR A 138 12.87 -2.62 -25.50
CA TYR A 138 13.71 -3.79 -25.75
C TYR A 138 14.02 -3.90 -27.24
N ASN A 139 15.04 -3.17 -27.68
CA ASN A 139 15.63 -3.34 -29.02
C ASN A 139 16.46 -4.63 -29.06
N ASP A 140 16.59 -5.26 -30.24
CA ASP A 140 17.37 -6.51 -30.39
C ASP A 140 18.84 -6.38 -29.91
N GLU A 141 19.40 -5.16 -29.99
CA GLU A 141 20.72 -4.83 -29.43
C GLU A 141 20.73 -4.77 -27.89
N SER A 142 19.68 -4.22 -27.29
CA SER A 142 19.51 -4.13 -25.82
C SER A 142 19.27 -5.50 -25.16
N LYS A 143 18.93 -6.54 -25.93
CA LYS A 143 18.83 -7.93 -25.42
C LYS A 143 20.18 -8.50 -25.05
N SER A 144 21.18 -8.20 -25.87
CA SER A 144 22.56 -8.63 -25.62
C SER A 144 23.07 -7.92 -24.36
N ALA A 145 22.91 -6.58 -24.32
CA ALA A 145 22.68 -5.74 -23.14
C ALA A 145 22.85 -6.37 -21.75
N ASN A 146 21.75 -7.00 -21.37
CA ASN A 146 21.53 -7.39 -20.00
C ASN A 146 21.91 -8.86 -19.76
N SER A 147 22.31 -9.58 -20.81
CA SER A 147 22.64 -11.01 -20.76
C SER A 147 24.10 -11.27 -20.34
N TRP A 148 25.03 -10.39 -20.72
CA TRP A 148 26.44 -10.54 -20.33
C TRP A 148 26.74 -9.92 -18.97
N GLU A 149 25.97 -8.90 -18.54
CA GLU A 149 26.15 -8.27 -17.23
C GLU A 149 25.78 -9.22 -16.08
N VAL A 150 24.68 -9.97 -16.21
CA VAL A 150 24.30 -11.04 -15.26
C VAL A 150 25.26 -12.23 -15.25
N ARG A 151 26.00 -12.49 -16.35
CA ARG A 151 27.04 -13.52 -16.37
C ARG A 151 28.33 -13.04 -15.71
N SER A 152 28.66 -11.76 -15.80
CA SER A 152 29.86 -11.20 -15.16
C SER A 152 29.79 -11.24 -13.63
N LEU A 153 28.61 -11.01 -13.06
CA LEU A 153 28.37 -11.06 -11.61
C LEU A 153 28.42 -12.49 -11.03
N LEU A 154 28.22 -13.52 -11.86
CA LEU A 154 28.29 -14.93 -11.44
C LEU A 154 29.71 -15.52 -11.54
N VAL A 155 30.64 -14.81 -12.18
CA VAL A 155 32.05 -15.25 -12.38
C VAL A 155 33.00 -14.63 -11.33
N GLN A 156 32.52 -13.68 -10.52
CA GLN A 156 33.31 -13.05 -9.45
C GLN A 156 33.01 -13.59 -8.04
N SER A 157 32.31 -14.73 -7.91
CA SER A 157 32.08 -15.44 -6.64
C SER A 157 32.95 -16.66 -6.49
#